data_AF-A5KSR4-F1
#
_entry.id   AF-A5KSR4-F1
#
_cell.length_a   1.000
_cell.length_b   1.000
_cell.length_c   1.000
_cell.angle_alpha   90.00
_cell.angle_beta   90.00
_cell.angle_gamma   90.00
#
_symmetry.space_group_name_H-M   'P 1'
#
loop_
_entity.id
_entity.type
_entity.pdbx_description
1 polymer ?
#
loop_
_entity_poly.entity_id
_entity_poly.type
_entity_poly.pdbx_seq_one_letter_code
_entity_poly.pdbx_strand_id
1 'polypeptide(L)'
;MTFRDAYLKLTGFYVLIIMVISLLFSVWVYNEATQELRMGLAAIDKFANRLVLPGVDEFVRVKLREGQLRILMNLFILNVIVLGAGAGVSYLLARRTMQPIEEAMEAKDRFTADASHELRTPLAAMRSEIEVTLRDPKRSKADTEELLRSNLEEIDRLNNLAEGLLVLTNEEPTLELQPIQIDEVVRKVCDRFRPLAAAKQITLTCEATKMTAATQQQALEKILGILIDNAIKYSPEKVKSRSVGRETKHELNSYCYRPWLWYQGFRFTSHLRPVLPCRCLPEL
;
A
#
# COMPACT_ATOMS: atom_id res chain seq x y z
N MET A 1 -0.78 -1.79 -22.59
CA MET A 1 -1.81 -2.84 -22.49
C MET A 1 -2.66 -2.47 -21.30
N THR A 2 -3.96 -2.23 -21.46
CA THR A 2 -4.76 -1.70 -20.33
C THR A 2 -5.01 -2.82 -19.32
N PHE A 3 -4.97 -2.54 -18.02
CA PHE A 3 -5.22 -3.56 -16.97
C PHE A 3 -6.57 -4.26 -17.16
N ARG A 4 -7.55 -3.56 -17.73
CA ARG A 4 -8.83 -4.09 -18.19
C ARG A 4 -8.72 -5.33 -19.07
N ASP A 5 -7.75 -5.34 -19.99
CA ASP A 5 -7.50 -6.47 -20.89
C ASP A 5 -6.90 -7.66 -20.15
N ALA A 6 -6.10 -7.42 -19.10
CA ALA A 6 -5.52 -8.47 -18.27
C ALA A 6 -6.60 -9.19 -17.44
N TYR A 7 -7.52 -8.44 -16.82
CA TYR A 7 -8.64 -9.01 -16.07
C TYR A 7 -9.53 -9.90 -16.94
N LEU A 8 -9.87 -9.42 -18.14
CA LEU A 8 -10.74 -10.14 -19.08
C LEU A 8 -10.07 -11.42 -19.59
N LYS A 9 -8.76 -11.38 -19.90
CA LYS A 9 -8.01 -12.57 -20.32
C LYS A 9 -7.93 -13.63 -19.22
N LEU A 10 -7.62 -13.22 -17.99
CA LEU A 10 -7.49 -14.15 -16.87
C LEU A 10 -8.84 -14.78 -16.52
N THR A 11 -9.89 -13.96 -16.43
CA THR A 11 -11.27 -14.44 -16.19
C THR A 11 -11.71 -15.39 -17.30
N GLY A 12 -11.45 -15.05 -18.56
CA GLY A 12 -11.77 -15.90 -19.71
C GLY A 12 -11.08 -17.26 -19.64
N PHE A 13 -9.81 -17.31 -19.23
CA PHE A 13 -9.08 -18.56 -19.06
C PHE A 13 -9.67 -19.44 -17.94
N TYR A 14 -10.02 -18.85 -16.79
CA TYR A 14 -10.67 -19.60 -15.71
C TYR A 14 -12.05 -20.11 -16.09
N VAL A 15 -12.87 -19.28 -16.76
CA VAL A 15 -14.19 -19.70 -17.25
C VAL A 15 -14.06 -20.82 -18.28
N LEU A 16 -13.05 -20.76 -19.15
CA LEU A 16 -12.76 -21.83 -20.11
C LEU A 16 -12.44 -23.16 -19.42
N ILE A 17 -11.59 -23.13 -18.38
CA ILE A 17 -11.26 -24.33 -17.59
C ILE A 17 -12.52 -24.89 -16.93
N ILE A 18 -13.31 -24.03 -16.27
CA ILE A 18 -14.56 -24.43 -15.62
C ILE A 18 -15.52 -25.05 -16.64
N MET A 19 -15.65 -24.47 -17.83
CA MET A 19 -16.48 -24.99 -18.92
C MET A 19 -16.04 -26.37 -19.36
N VAL A 20 -14.74 -26.58 -19.61
CA VAL A 20 -14.22 -27.89 -20.04
C VAL A 20 -14.45 -28.94 -18.96
N ILE A 21 -14.12 -28.64 -17.70
CA ILE A 21 -14.32 -29.56 -16.58
C ILE A 21 -15.81 -29.89 -16.39
N SER A 22 -16.67 -28.87 -16.42
CA SER A 22 -18.12 -29.02 -16.23
C SER A 22 -18.76 -29.84 -17.36
N LEU A 23 -18.33 -29.65 -18.61
CA LEU A 23 -18.80 -30.44 -19.75
C LEU A 23 -18.36 -31.90 -19.65
N LEU A 24 -17.08 -32.16 -19.33
CA LEU A 24 -16.57 -33.52 -19.16
C LEU A 24 -17.31 -34.25 -18.02
N PHE A 25 -17.49 -33.58 -16.89
CA PHE A 25 -18.25 -34.12 -15.76
C PHE A 25 -19.71 -34.38 -16.14
N SER A 26 -20.34 -33.48 -16.89
CA SER A 26 -21.73 -33.65 -17.34
C SER A 26 -21.91 -34.83 -18.28
N VAL A 27 -20.97 -35.06 -19.20
CA VAL A 27 -20.98 -36.23 -20.09
C VAL A 27 -20.84 -37.51 -19.26
N TRP A 28 -19.94 -37.53 -18.28
CA TRP A 28 -19.77 -38.67 -17.38
C TRP A 28 -21.06 -38.97 -16.58
N VAL A 29 -21.65 -37.96 -15.93
CA VAL A 29 -22.92 -38.10 -15.19
C VAL A 29 -24.07 -38.56 -16.10
N TYR A 30 -24.18 -38.00 -17.31
CA TYR A 30 -25.22 -38.39 -18.26
C TYR A 30 -25.11 -39.87 -18.65
N ASN A 31 -23.90 -40.35 -18.92
CA ASN A 31 -23.65 -41.75 -19.28
C ASN A 31 -24.03 -42.69 -18.13
N GLU A 32 -23.57 -42.40 -16.91
CA GLU A 32 -23.86 -43.21 -15.73
C GLU A 32 -25.36 -43.24 -15.41
N ALA A 33 -26.01 -42.07 -15.34
CA ALA A 33 -27.44 -41.97 -15.05
C ALA A 33 -28.31 -42.64 -16.13
N THR A 34 -27.92 -42.54 -17.40
CA THR A 34 -28.64 -43.21 -18.49
C THR A 34 -28.44 -44.71 -18.45
N GLN A 35 -27.26 -45.20 -18.06
CA GLN A 35 -26.98 -46.63 -17.92
C GLN A 35 -27.82 -47.24 -16.80
N GLU A 36 -27.89 -46.61 -15.64
CA GLU A 36 -28.75 -47.04 -14.52
C GLU A 36 -30.23 -47.09 -14.93
N LEU A 37 -30.72 -46.03 -15.58
CA LEU A 37 -32.10 -45.97 -16.07
C LEU A 37 -32.40 -47.07 -17.10
N ARG A 38 -31.48 -47.32 -18.04
CA ARG A 38 -31.61 -48.39 -19.04
C ARG A 38 -31.64 -49.76 -18.40
N MET A 39 -30.78 -50.03 -17.43
CA MET A 39 -30.74 -51.33 -16.74
C MET A 39 -32.03 -51.60 -15.97
N GLY A 40 -32.55 -50.60 -15.24
CA GLY A 40 -33.82 -50.72 -14.52
C GLY A 40 -35.02 -50.99 -15.44
N LEU A 41 -35.13 -50.23 -16.53
CA LEU A 41 -36.22 -50.40 -17.49
C LEU A 41 -36.11 -51.70 -18.31
N ALA A 42 -34.89 -52.15 -18.64
CA ALA A 42 -34.67 -53.43 -19.33
C ALA A 42 -35.07 -54.64 -18.47
N ALA A 43 -34.93 -54.56 -17.15
CA ALA A 43 -35.42 -55.60 -16.26
C ALA A 43 -36.95 -55.72 -16.28
N ILE A 44 -37.65 -54.57 -16.32
CA ILE A 44 -39.11 -54.49 -16.44
C ILE A 44 -39.56 -55.05 -17.80
N ASP A 45 -38.93 -54.64 -18.90
CA ASP A 45 -39.24 -55.12 -20.25
C ASP A 45 -39.07 -56.64 -20.37
N LYS A 46 -37.95 -57.19 -19.86
CA LYS A 46 -37.71 -58.65 -19.83
C LYS A 46 -38.76 -59.40 -19.02
N PHE A 47 -39.15 -58.86 -17.85
CA PHE A 47 -40.17 -59.47 -17.01
C PHE A 47 -41.54 -59.45 -17.68
N ALA A 48 -41.94 -58.31 -18.24
CA ALA A 48 -43.21 -58.14 -18.92
C ALA A 48 -43.34 -59.00 -20.19
N ASN A 49 -42.27 -59.09 -20.98
CA ASN A 49 -42.22 -59.98 -22.16
C ASN A 49 -42.36 -61.45 -21.76
N ARG A 50 -41.86 -61.86 -20.58
CA ARG A 50 -42.06 -63.21 -20.05
C ARG A 50 -43.53 -63.50 -19.69
N LEU A 51 -44.30 -62.48 -19.31
CA LEU A 51 -45.74 -62.57 -19.04
C LEU A 51 -46.62 -62.27 -20.27
N VAL A 52 -46.02 -61.96 -21.43
CA VAL A 52 -46.75 -61.61 -22.68
C VAL A 52 -47.70 -60.42 -22.47
N LEU A 53 -47.26 -59.40 -21.72
CA LEU A 53 -48.04 -58.17 -21.54
C LEU A 53 -47.86 -57.23 -22.76
N PRO A 54 -48.90 -56.99 -23.58
CA PRO A 54 -48.79 -56.13 -24.76
C PRO A 54 -48.63 -54.65 -24.37
N GLY A 55 -47.86 -53.89 -25.16
CA GLY A 55 -47.70 -52.43 -25.02
C GLY A 55 -46.64 -51.95 -24.01
N VAL A 56 -45.98 -52.88 -23.31
CA VAL A 56 -44.92 -52.51 -22.33
C VAL A 56 -43.66 -51.98 -23.02
N ASP A 57 -43.35 -52.45 -24.23
CA ASP A 57 -42.21 -51.97 -25.01
C ASP A 57 -42.35 -50.49 -25.39
N GLU A 58 -43.56 -50.06 -25.76
CA GLU A 58 -43.88 -48.65 -26.01
C GLU A 58 -43.77 -47.82 -24.73
N PHE A 59 -44.35 -48.31 -23.62
CA PHE A 59 -44.25 -47.66 -22.31
C PHE A 59 -42.79 -47.44 -21.88
N VAL A 60 -41.94 -48.47 -22.01
CA VAL A 60 -40.51 -48.40 -21.68
C VAL A 60 -39.79 -47.38 -22.55
N ARG A 61 -40.06 -47.34 -23.87
CA ARG A 61 -39.46 -46.34 -24.78
C ARG A 61 -39.84 -44.92 -24.40
N VAL A 62 -41.12 -44.67 -24.08
CA VAL A 62 -41.61 -43.35 -23.66
C VAL A 62 -40.95 -42.93 -22.34
N LYS A 63 -40.94 -43.81 -21.33
CA LYS A 63 -40.32 -43.53 -20.03
C LYS A 63 -38.81 -43.29 -20.11
N LEU A 64 -38.11 -44.05 -20.96
CA LEU A 64 -36.68 -43.85 -21.20
C LEU A 64 -36.42 -42.45 -21.78
N ARG A 65 -37.21 -42.03 -22.77
CA ARG A 65 -37.09 -40.71 -23.41
C ARG A 65 -37.42 -39.57 -22.43
N GLU A 66 -38.48 -39.71 -21.63
CA GLU A 66 -38.83 -38.76 -20.57
C GLU A 66 -37.69 -38.62 -19.54
N GLY A 67 -37.10 -39.75 -19.13
CA GLY A 67 -35.98 -39.76 -18.19
C GLY A 67 -34.73 -39.08 -18.76
N GLN A 68 -34.36 -39.40 -20.00
CA GLN A 68 -33.22 -38.79 -20.70
C GLN A 68 -33.38 -37.27 -20.84
N LEU A 69 -34.56 -36.80 -21.27
CA LEU A 69 -34.84 -35.36 -21.40
C LEU A 69 -34.74 -34.63 -20.05
N ARG A 70 -35.23 -35.25 -18.97
CA ARG A 70 -35.14 -34.67 -17.62
C ARG A 70 -33.70 -34.56 -17.14
N ILE A 71 -32.89 -35.61 -17.34
CA ILE A 71 -31.46 -35.60 -16.99
C ILE A 71 -30.73 -34.51 -17.79
N LEU A 72 -30.98 -34.43 -19.10
CA LEU A 72 -30.35 -33.44 -19.98
C LEU A 72 -30.71 -32.01 -19.57
N MET A 73 -31.98 -31.74 -19.26
CA MET A 73 -32.43 -30.41 -18.81
C MET A 73 -31.80 -30.04 -17.46
N ASN A 74 -31.75 -30.98 -16.51
CA ASN A 74 -31.12 -30.73 -15.20
C ASN A 74 -29.62 -30.43 -15.35
N LEU A 75 -28.91 -31.20 -16.18
CA LEU A 75 -27.49 -30.96 -16.47
C LEU A 75 -27.28 -29.61 -17.16
N PHE A 76 -28.15 -29.23 -18.10
CA PHE A 76 -28.07 -27.93 -18.76
C PHE A 76 -28.23 -26.78 -17.76
N ILE A 77 -29.25 -26.83 -16.91
CA ILE A 77 -29.49 -25.83 -15.86
C ILE A 77 -28.29 -25.74 -14.92
N LEU A 78 -27.77 -26.89 -14.46
CA LEU A 78 -26.61 -26.94 -13.58
C LEU A 78 -25.37 -26.32 -14.24
N ASN A 79 -25.09 -26.63 -15.50
CA ASN A 79 -23.96 -26.03 -16.23
C ASN A 79 -24.09 -24.52 -16.35
N VAL A 80 -25.29 -24.00 -16.65
CA VAL A 80 -25.53 -22.55 -16.73
C VAL A 80 -25.27 -21.88 -15.38
N ILE A 81 -25.73 -22.47 -14.29
CA ILE A 81 -25.50 -21.96 -12.93
C ILE A 81 -24.01 -21.98 -12.58
N VAL A 82 -23.32 -23.11 -12.81
CA VAL A 82 -21.89 -23.27 -12.52
C VAL A 82 -21.05 -22.29 -13.33
N LEU A 83 -21.34 -22.12 -14.62
CA LEU A 83 -20.64 -21.17 -15.47
C LEU A 83 -20.89 -19.72 -15.06
N GLY A 84 -22.14 -19.35 -14.77
CA GLY A 84 -22.48 -18.00 -14.32
C GLY A 84 -21.82 -17.65 -12.99
N ALA A 85 -21.94 -18.54 -11.99
CA ALA A 85 -21.30 -18.36 -10.69
C ALA A 85 -19.76 -18.37 -10.81
N GLY A 86 -19.20 -19.29 -11.59
CA GLY A 86 -17.77 -19.40 -11.86
C GLY A 86 -17.20 -18.15 -12.52
N ALA A 87 -17.91 -17.57 -13.50
CA ALA A 87 -17.52 -16.32 -14.15
C ALA A 87 -17.53 -15.14 -13.15
N GLY A 88 -18.58 -15.03 -12.33
CA GLY A 88 -18.68 -13.98 -11.31
C GLY A 88 -17.57 -14.07 -10.26
N VAL A 89 -17.31 -15.26 -9.73
CA VAL A 89 -16.24 -15.51 -8.74
C VAL A 89 -14.86 -15.28 -9.36
N SER A 90 -14.61 -15.80 -10.56
CA SER A 90 -13.33 -15.63 -11.26
C SER A 90 -13.03 -14.15 -11.51
N TYR A 91 -14.03 -13.39 -11.94
CA TYR A 91 -13.90 -11.95 -12.14
C TYR A 91 -13.59 -11.20 -10.84
N LEU A 92 -14.30 -11.53 -9.75
CA LEU A 92 -14.08 -10.92 -8.44
C LEU A 92 -12.67 -11.19 -7.90
N LEU A 93 -12.21 -12.44 -8.01
CA LEU A 93 -10.88 -12.84 -7.57
C LEU A 93 -9.80 -12.15 -8.41
N ALA A 94 -9.92 -12.20 -9.74
CA ALA A 94 -8.98 -11.53 -10.64
C ALA A 94 -8.88 -10.02 -10.34
N ARG A 95 -10.00 -9.37 -10.04
CA ARG A 95 -10.01 -7.96 -9.65
C ARG A 95 -9.30 -7.72 -8.32
N ARG A 96 -9.60 -8.51 -7.28
CA ARG A 96 -9.00 -8.33 -5.95
C ARG A 96 -7.51 -8.60 -5.92
N THR A 97 -7.01 -9.56 -6.70
CA THR A 97 -5.59 -9.92 -6.68
C THR A 97 -4.73 -8.92 -7.45
N MET A 98 -5.25 -8.33 -8.53
CA MET A 98 -4.47 -7.39 -9.35
C MET A 98 -4.53 -5.95 -8.85
N GLN A 99 -5.62 -5.52 -8.20
CA GLN A 99 -5.76 -4.15 -7.70
C GLN A 99 -4.57 -3.68 -6.83
N PRO A 100 -4.10 -4.42 -5.81
CA PRO A 100 -2.95 -3.98 -5.02
C PRO A 100 -1.66 -3.92 -5.85
N ILE A 101 -1.52 -4.77 -6.88
CA ILE A 101 -0.37 -4.75 -7.78
C ILE A 101 -0.41 -3.48 -8.66
N GLU A 102 -1.57 -3.11 -9.16
CA GLU A 102 -1.79 -1.89 -9.93
C GLU A 102 -1.47 -0.64 -9.08
N GLU A 103 -2.01 -0.56 -7.87
CA GLU A 103 -1.75 0.54 -6.93
C GLU A 103 -0.26 0.65 -6.58
N ALA A 104 0.42 -0.49 -6.33
CA ALA A 104 1.85 -0.53 -6.06
C ALA A 104 2.69 -0.10 -7.27
N MET A 105 2.32 -0.53 -8.48
CA MET A 105 3.01 -0.15 -9.71
C MET A 105 2.86 1.35 -9.98
N GLU A 106 1.65 1.90 -9.86
CA GLU A 106 1.42 3.33 -10.02
C GLU A 106 2.18 4.15 -8.96
N ALA A 107 2.22 3.69 -7.70
CA ALA A 107 2.99 4.34 -6.66
C ALA A 107 4.49 4.35 -6.98
N LYS A 108 5.02 3.22 -7.48
CA LYS A 108 6.42 3.10 -7.93
C LYS A 108 6.72 4.04 -9.11
N ASP A 109 5.83 4.10 -10.10
CA ASP A 109 6.03 4.94 -11.28
C ASP A 109 6.00 6.43 -10.91
N ARG A 110 5.03 6.85 -10.09
CA ARG A 110 4.98 8.23 -9.54
C ARG A 110 6.24 8.55 -8.75
N PHE A 111 6.65 7.68 -7.85
CA PHE A 111 7.86 7.86 -7.05
C PHE A 111 9.12 7.99 -7.91
N THR A 112 9.27 7.15 -8.93
CA THR A 112 10.42 7.19 -9.84
C THR A 112 10.43 8.49 -10.65
N ALA A 113 9.26 8.95 -11.10
CA ALA A 113 9.12 10.21 -11.82
C ALA A 113 9.48 11.40 -10.91
N ASP A 114 8.93 11.44 -9.70
CA ASP A 114 9.19 12.51 -8.72
C ASP A 114 10.68 12.56 -8.34
N ALA A 115 11.28 11.40 -8.04
CA ALA A 115 12.71 11.31 -7.75
C ALA A 115 13.56 11.80 -8.92
N SER A 116 13.21 11.45 -10.17
CA SER A 116 13.92 11.92 -11.36
C SER A 116 13.84 13.45 -11.51
N HIS A 117 12.70 14.05 -11.21
CA HIS A 117 12.52 15.50 -11.25
C HIS A 117 13.32 16.22 -10.16
N GLU A 118 13.28 15.72 -8.93
CA GLU A 118 14.02 16.27 -7.78
C GLU A 118 15.55 16.15 -7.97
N LEU A 119 16.03 15.12 -8.66
CA LEU A 119 17.46 14.96 -9.00
C LEU A 119 17.89 15.87 -10.17
N ARG A 120 17.05 16.03 -11.19
CA ARG A 120 17.43 16.72 -12.44
C ARG A 120 17.57 18.23 -12.28
N THR A 121 16.69 18.84 -11.47
CA THR A 121 16.67 20.29 -11.25
C THR A 121 18.00 20.83 -10.70
N PRO A 122 18.52 20.32 -9.58
CA PRO A 122 19.80 20.78 -9.05
C PRO A 122 20.99 20.45 -9.95
N LEU A 123 20.99 19.30 -10.63
CA LEU A 123 22.03 18.98 -11.62
C LEU A 123 22.07 19.99 -12.77
N ALA A 124 20.91 20.44 -13.25
CA ALA A 124 20.83 21.46 -14.29
C ALA A 124 21.31 22.84 -13.79
N ALA A 125 20.96 23.21 -12.56
CA ALA A 125 21.41 24.45 -11.93
C ALA A 125 22.94 24.47 -11.75
N MET A 126 23.51 23.46 -11.10
CA MET A 126 24.96 23.33 -10.90
C MET A 126 25.72 23.36 -12.25
N ARG A 127 25.20 22.65 -13.26
CA ARG A 127 25.80 22.67 -14.60
C ARG A 127 25.79 24.06 -15.21
N SER A 128 24.68 24.79 -15.12
CA SER A 128 24.56 26.16 -15.63
C SER A 128 25.54 27.09 -14.93
N GLU A 129 25.63 27.02 -13.60
CA GLU A 129 26.56 27.81 -12.78
C GLU A 129 28.03 27.55 -13.17
N ILE A 130 28.39 26.29 -13.38
CA ILE A 130 29.72 25.88 -13.86
C ILE A 130 29.97 26.42 -15.28
N GLU A 131 29.02 26.29 -16.20
CA GLU A 131 29.16 26.78 -17.58
C GLU A 131 29.33 28.31 -17.64
N VAL A 132 28.60 29.06 -16.81
CA VAL A 132 28.75 30.52 -16.69
C VAL A 132 30.12 30.88 -16.13
N THR A 133 30.57 30.18 -15.08
CA THR A 133 31.85 30.44 -14.43
C THR A 133 33.03 30.16 -15.35
N LEU A 134 32.98 29.08 -16.13
CA LEU A 134 34.02 28.74 -17.10
C LEU A 134 34.10 29.74 -18.27
N ARG A 135 33.04 30.51 -18.53
CA ARG A 135 32.97 31.52 -19.60
C ARG A 135 33.40 32.92 -19.16
N ASP A 136 33.56 33.17 -17.85
CA ASP A 136 33.97 34.47 -17.33
C ASP A 136 35.45 34.49 -16.89
N PRO A 137 36.37 34.94 -17.76
CA PRO A 137 37.80 34.98 -17.46
C PRO A 137 38.18 36.05 -16.41
N LYS A 138 37.25 36.92 -15.99
CA LYS A 138 37.50 38.00 -15.02
C LYS A 138 36.94 37.71 -13.63
N ARG A 139 36.32 36.55 -13.42
CA ARG A 139 35.68 36.20 -12.15
C ARG A 139 36.70 36.11 -11.01
N SER A 140 36.33 36.62 -9.84
CA SER A 140 37.21 36.61 -8.67
C SER A 140 37.41 35.17 -8.14
N LYS A 141 38.55 34.94 -7.47
CA LYS A 141 38.78 33.71 -6.70
C LYS A 141 37.72 33.53 -5.61
N ALA A 142 37.29 34.62 -4.98
CA ALA A 142 36.26 34.59 -3.93
C ALA A 142 34.91 34.10 -4.50
N ASP A 143 34.46 34.67 -5.62
CA ASP A 143 33.21 34.27 -6.29
C ASP A 143 33.24 32.82 -6.80
N THR A 144 34.43 32.32 -7.15
CA THR A 144 34.63 30.92 -7.55
C THR A 144 34.56 30.00 -6.34
N GLU A 145 35.14 30.38 -5.21
CA GLU A 145 35.07 29.61 -3.97
C GLU A 145 33.63 29.54 -3.44
N GLU A 146 32.87 30.64 -3.50
CA GLU A 146 31.45 30.68 -3.12
C GLU A 146 30.62 29.71 -3.96
N LEU A 147 30.82 29.69 -5.27
CA LEU A 147 30.13 28.77 -6.18
C LEU A 147 30.50 27.31 -5.91
N LEU A 148 31.77 27.01 -5.63
CA LEU A 148 32.20 25.65 -5.26
C LEU A 148 31.56 25.20 -3.94
N ARG A 149 31.40 26.09 -2.97
CA ARG A 149 30.67 25.81 -1.73
C ARG A 149 29.19 25.53 -2.00
N SER A 150 28.54 26.35 -2.81
CA SER A 150 27.13 26.15 -3.23
C SER A 150 26.94 24.79 -3.92
N ASN A 151 27.78 24.45 -4.89
CA ASN A 151 27.73 23.16 -5.57
C ASN A 151 27.98 21.99 -4.62
N LEU A 152 28.87 22.13 -3.63
CA LEU A 152 29.12 21.08 -2.64
C LEU A 152 27.88 20.83 -1.78
N GLU A 153 27.19 21.88 -1.34
CA GLU A 153 25.93 21.77 -0.60
C GLU A 153 24.85 21.04 -1.41
N GLU A 154 24.75 21.33 -2.71
CA GLU A 154 23.76 20.68 -3.57
C GLU A 154 24.12 19.20 -3.86
N ILE A 155 25.40 18.86 -3.97
CA ILE A 155 25.88 17.47 -4.04
C ILE A 155 25.53 16.71 -2.76
N ASP A 156 25.76 17.31 -1.59
CA ASP A 156 25.40 16.70 -0.31
C ASP A 156 23.88 16.48 -0.20
N ARG A 157 23.08 17.43 -0.70
CA ARG A 157 21.62 17.28 -0.78
C ARG A 157 21.21 16.13 -1.70
N LEU A 158 21.83 16.00 -2.87
CA LEU A 158 21.60 14.89 -3.80
C LEU A 158 21.99 13.54 -3.20
N ASN A 159 23.11 13.46 -2.48
CA ASN A 159 23.53 12.25 -1.75
C ASN A 159 22.51 11.85 -0.69
N ASN A 160 22.02 12.81 0.10
CA ASN A 160 20.98 12.56 1.10
C ASN A 160 19.67 12.06 0.46
N LEU A 161 19.27 12.63 -0.68
CA LEU A 161 18.10 12.17 -1.42
C LEU A 161 18.31 10.73 -1.90
N ALA A 162 19.44 10.44 -2.54
CA ALA A 162 19.78 9.10 -3.03
C ALA A 162 19.84 8.06 -1.91
N GLU A 163 20.43 8.40 -0.76
CA GLU A 163 20.46 7.52 0.41
C GLU A 163 19.05 7.27 0.98
N GLY A 164 18.19 8.29 0.97
CA GLY A 164 16.77 8.15 1.31
C GLY A 164 16.03 7.20 0.37
N LEU A 165 16.28 7.27 -0.94
CA LEU A 165 15.72 6.34 -1.93
C LEU A 165 16.20 4.90 -1.67
N LEU A 166 17.49 4.71 -1.37
CA LEU A 166 18.07 3.38 -1.09
C LEU A 166 17.50 2.72 0.17
N VAL A 167 17.18 3.51 1.20
CA VAL A 167 16.50 3.00 2.41
C VAL A 167 15.11 2.46 2.08
N LEU A 168 14.40 3.06 1.12
CA LEU A 168 13.06 2.61 0.71
C LEU A 168 13.09 1.33 -0.15
N THR A 169 14.22 1.03 -0.79
CA THR A 169 14.37 -0.15 -1.66
C THR A 169 14.91 -1.38 -0.96
N ASN A 170 15.55 -1.23 0.21
CA ASN A 170 16.04 -2.37 0.96
C ASN A 170 14.89 -3.06 1.69
N GLU A 171 14.61 -4.31 1.33
CA GLU A 171 13.81 -5.23 2.14
C GLU A 171 14.43 -5.31 3.55
N GLU A 172 13.55 -5.35 4.55
CA GLU A 172 13.84 -5.20 5.98
C GLU A 172 15.27 -5.61 6.36
N PRO A 173 16.18 -4.67 6.67
CA PRO A 173 17.47 -5.05 7.23
C PRO A 173 17.18 -5.86 8.49
N THR A 174 17.82 -7.02 8.64
CA THR A 174 17.72 -7.83 9.84
C THR A 174 18.05 -6.96 11.05
N LEU A 175 17.01 -6.58 11.79
CA LEU A 175 17.14 -5.65 12.91
C LEU A 175 17.74 -6.42 14.09
N GLU A 176 19.07 -6.38 14.22
CA GLU A 176 19.72 -6.77 15.47
C GLU A 176 19.39 -5.74 16.55
N LEU A 177 18.33 -6.00 17.30
CA LEU A 177 17.88 -5.14 18.39
C LEU A 177 18.77 -5.35 19.62
N GLN A 178 19.34 -4.26 20.13
CA GLN A 178 20.14 -4.25 21.36
C GLN A 178 19.47 -3.33 22.39
N PRO A 179 19.55 -3.65 23.70
CA PRO A 179 19.05 -2.76 24.73
C PRO A 179 19.89 -1.47 24.77
N ILE A 180 19.28 -0.33 24.44
CA ILE A 180 19.95 0.98 24.35
C ILE A 180 19.26 1.97 25.28
N GLN A 181 20.07 2.81 25.96
CA GLN A 181 19.58 3.95 26.73
C GLN A 181 19.19 5.08 25.77
N ILE A 182 17.89 5.32 25.64
CA ILE A 182 17.33 6.27 24.68
C ILE A 182 17.69 7.71 25.04
N ASP A 183 17.81 8.03 26.33
CA ASP A 183 18.16 9.37 26.79
C ASP A 183 19.57 9.80 26.40
N GLU A 184 20.52 8.87 26.38
CA GLU A 184 21.88 9.14 25.91
C GLU A 184 21.91 9.45 24.41
N VAL A 185 21.17 8.66 23.60
CA VAL A 185 21.07 8.86 22.16
C VAL A 185 20.40 10.19 21.83
N VAL A 186 19.28 10.50 22.48
CA VAL A 186 18.58 11.79 22.29
C VAL A 186 19.50 12.96 22.64
N ARG A 187 20.23 12.89 23.76
CA ARG A 187 21.14 13.96 24.18
C ARG A 187 22.28 14.15 23.16
N LYS A 188 22.90 13.06 22.72
CA LYS A 188 23.97 13.07 21.70
C LYS A 188 23.51 13.71 20.39
N VAL A 189 22.34 13.33 19.88
CA VAL A 189 21.80 13.91 18.64
C VAL A 189 21.46 15.39 18.84
N CYS A 190 20.85 15.75 19.97
CA CYS A 190 20.55 17.15 20.27
C CYS A 190 21.80 18.04 20.34
N ASP A 191 22.85 17.56 21.00
CA ASP A 191 24.12 18.30 21.09
C ASP A 191 24.74 18.52 19.71
N ARG A 192 24.60 17.56 18.79
CA ARG A 192 25.03 17.70 17.38
C ARG A 192 24.29 18.82 16.63
N PHE A 193 22.99 19.01 16.89
CA PHE A 193 22.15 19.99 16.17
C PHE A 193 22.05 21.35 16.86
N ARG A 194 22.52 21.50 18.11
CA ARG A 194 22.54 22.79 18.82
C ARG A 194 23.22 23.92 18.04
N PRO A 195 24.40 23.74 17.42
CA PRO A 195 25.04 24.80 16.64
C PRO A 195 24.18 25.28 15.46
N LEU A 196 23.54 24.33 14.76
CA LEU A 196 22.67 24.63 13.62
C LEU A 196 21.40 25.37 14.05
N ALA A 197 20.79 24.95 15.16
CA ALA A 197 19.63 25.64 15.74
C ALA A 197 19.99 27.06 16.20
N ALA A 198 21.15 27.23 16.84
CA ALA A 198 21.64 28.53 17.30
C ALA A 198 21.89 29.50 16.13
N ALA A 199 22.44 29.02 15.00
CA ALA A 199 22.64 29.82 13.79
C ALA A 199 21.31 30.38 13.24
N LYS A 200 20.20 29.64 13.40
CA LYS A 200 18.84 30.08 13.05
C LYS A 200 18.05 30.74 14.20
N GLN A 201 18.71 31.02 15.33
CA GLN A 201 18.07 31.58 16.53
C GLN A 201 16.91 30.71 17.10
N ILE A 202 16.96 29.40 16.86
CA ILE A 202 15.97 28.43 17.34
C ILE A 202 16.44 27.85 18.67
N THR A 203 15.55 27.82 19.66
CA THR A 203 15.83 27.19 20.96
C THR A 203 15.52 25.70 20.89
N LEU A 204 16.55 24.85 20.90
CA LEU A 204 16.42 23.40 20.96
C LEU A 204 16.43 22.91 22.42
N THR A 205 15.26 22.56 22.96
CA THR A 205 15.10 21.95 24.29
C THR A 205 14.99 20.45 24.17
N CYS A 206 15.89 19.71 24.82
CA CYS A 206 15.89 18.25 24.81
C CYS A 206 15.68 17.72 26.22
N GLU A 207 14.47 17.22 26.44
CA GLU A 207 14.07 16.54 27.68
C GLU A 207 13.88 15.06 27.36
N ALA A 208 14.70 14.21 27.96
CA ALA A 208 14.60 12.77 27.82
C ALA A 208 14.49 12.13 29.20
N THR A 209 13.45 11.30 29.39
CA THR A 209 13.33 10.46 30.58
C THR A 209 14.25 9.25 30.40
N LYS A 210 14.92 8.81 31.46
CA LYS A 210 15.73 7.57 31.43
C LYS A 210 14.86 6.40 31.00
N MET A 211 15.16 5.84 29.84
CA MET A 211 14.37 4.79 29.22
C MET A 211 15.30 3.87 28.43
N THR A 212 15.13 2.56 28.60
CA THR A 212 15.85 1.54 27.83
C THR A 212 14.86 0.86 26.89
N ALA A 213 15.22 0.75 25.62
CA ALA A 213 14.43 0.00 24.64
C ALA A 213 15.35 -0.85 23.75
N ALA A 214 14.83 -1.99 23.30
CA ALA A 214 15.51 -2.83 22.32
C ALA A 214 15.37 -2.18 20.93
N THR A 215 16.46 -1.63 20.41
CA THR A 215 16.49 -0.90 19.14
C THR A 215 17.88 -0.96 18.49
N GLN A 216 18.05 -0.33 17.34
CA GLN A 216 19.35 -0.08 16.71
C GLN A 216 19.75 1.38 16.93
N GLN A 217 20.91 1.60 17.54
CA GLN A 217 21.36 2.95 17.89
C GLN A 217 21.48 3.84 16.65
N GLN A 218 22.04 3.32 15.56
CA GLN A 218 22.23 4.07 14.31
C GLN A 218 20.90 4.46 13.66
N ALA A 219 19.91 3.56 13.66
CA ALA A 219 18.57 3.85 13.13
C ALA A 219 17.87 4.94 13.94
N LEU A 220 17.96 4.87 15.27
CA LEU A 220 17.41 5.88 16.16
C LEU A 220 18.11 7.24 15.99
N GLU A 221 19.44 7.27 15.89
CA GLU A 221 20.22 8.48 15.62
C GLU A 221 19.83 9.12 14.27
N LYS A 222 19.62 8.29 13.24
CA LYS A 222 19.20 8.73 11.89
C LYS A 222 17.80 9.33 11.91
N ILE A 223 16.82 8.64 12.51
CA ILE A 223 15.43 9.13 12.61
C ILE A 223 15.38 10.45 13.38
N LEU A 224 16.00 10.51 14.56
CA LEU A 224 16.04 11.73 15.37
C LEU A 224 16.72 12.87 14.61
N GLY A 225 17.80 12.57 13.88
CA GLY A 225 18.49 13.55 13.05
C GLY A 225 17.61 14.13 11.95
N ILE A 226 16.88 13.29 11.22
CA ILE A 226 15.95 13.73 10.17
C ILE A 226 14.83 14.60 10.76
N LEU A 227 14.26 14.20 11.90
CA LEU A 227 13.18 14.94 12.55
C LEU A 227 13.64 16.31 13.07
N ILE A 228 14.82 16.37 13.71
CA ILE A 228 15.37 17.63 14.24
C ILE A 228 15.81 18.55 13.11
N ASP A 229 16.44 18.02 12.06
CA ASP A 229 16.82 18.80 10.88
C ASP A 229 15.59 19.41 10.19
N ASN A 230 14.53 18.62 9.99
CA ASN A 230 13.26 19.14 9.46
C ASN A 230 12.63 20.19 10.38
N ALA A 231 12.65 19.98 11.69
CA ALA A 231 12.14 20.95 12.65
C ALA A 231 12.91 22.28 12.57
N ILE A 232 14.24 22.26 12.42
CA ILE A 232 15.07 23.46 12.28
C ILE A 232 14.86 24.14 10.92
N LYS A 233 14.77 23.35 9.82
CA LYS A 233 14.59 23.88 8.47
C LYS A 233 13.27 24.60 8.29
N TYR A 234 12.18 24.03 8.78
CA TYR A 234 10.82 24.54 8.57
C TYR A 234 10.25 25.31 9.76
N SER A 235 11.04 25.58 10.81
CA SER A 235 10.60 26.45 11.90
C SER A 235 10.62 27.92 11.43
N PRO A 236 9.53 28.68 11.61
CA PRO A 236 9.54 30.12 11.36
C PRO A 236 10.54 30.81 12.30
N GLU A 237 11.23 31.85 11.80
CA GLU A 237 12.36 32.56 12.45
C GLU A 237 12.05 33.17 13.84
N LYS A 238 10.80 33.09 14.32
CA LYS A 238 10.36 33.73 15.58
C LYS A 238 9.43 32.86 16.44
N VAL A 239 9.78 31.60 16.69
CA VAL A 239 9.12 30.84 17.76
C VAL A 239 10.12 30.50 18.87
N LYS A 240 10.02 31.28 19.95
CA LYS A 240 10.69 31.01 21.23
C LYS A 240 10.09 29.73 21.82
N SER A 241 10.88 28.66 21.83
CA SER A 241 10.66 27.35 22.46
C SER A 241 9.60 26.43 21.83
N ARG A 242 10.02 25.19 21.55
CA ARG A 242 9.13 24.05 21.28
C ARG A 242 9.69 22.82 22.00
N SER A 243 9.03 22.40 23.08
CA SER A 243 9.40 21.23 23.89
C SER A 243 8.66 19.98 23.41
N VAL A 244 9.40 18.87 23.25
CA VAL A 244 8.83 17.53 22.97
C VAL A 244 8.57 16.83 24.30
N GLY A 245 7.30 16.67 24.73
CA GLY A 245 6.98 15.80 25.88
C GLY A 245 5.64 16.01 26.59
N ARG A 246 4.86 14.92 26.66
CA ARG A 246 3.77 14.51 27.59
C ARG A 246 2.28 14.76 27.27
N GLU A 247 1.50 13.71 27.58
CA GLU A 247 0.05 13.52 27.47
C GLU A 247 -0.79 14.50 28.31
N THR A 248 -1.96 14.90 27.79
CA THR A 248 -3.19 15.08 28.59
C THR A 248 -4.46 15.04 27.74
N LYS A 249 -5.53 14.50 28.36
CA LYS A 249 -6.90 14.35 27.86
C LYS A 249 -7.63 15.69 27.63
N HIS A 250 -8.44 15.67 26.56
CA HIS A 250 -9.77 16.28 26.38
C HIS A 250 -10.01 17.51 25.48
N GLU A 251 -11.13 17.32 24.77
CA GLU A 251 -12.06 18.16 24.01
C GLU A 251 -11.60 18.93 22.76
N LEU A 252 -12.06 18.38 21.63
CA LEU A 252 -12.10 18.95 20.30
C LEU A 252 -12.98 20.21 20.30
N ASN A 253 -12.43 21.34 19.87
CA ASN A 253 -13.24 22.27 19.10
C ASN A 253 -12.52 22.68 17.82
N SER A 254 -13.30 22.61 16.76
CA SER A 254 -12.96 22.58 15.35
C SER A 254 -12.47 23.92 14.82
N TYR A 255 -11.27 23.95 14.20
CA TYR A 255 -11.04 24.75 13.00
C TYR A 255 -10.17 24.00 11.99
N CYS A 256 -10.72 23.97 10.79
CA CYS A 256 -10.37 23.22 9.61
C CYS A 256 -9.21 23.89 8.87
N TYR A 257 -8.15 23.15 8.52
CA TYR A 257 -7.45 23.20 7.22
C TYR A 257 -6.53 21.97 7.10
N ARG A 258 -6.76 21.18 6.04
CA ARG A 258 -5.99 20.00 5.57
C ARG A 258 -5.35 20.36 4.21
N PRO A 259 -4.41 19.60 3.62
CA PRO A 259 -3.82 18.31 4.05
C PRO A 259 -2.28 18.25 3.93
N TRP A 260 -1.69 17.18 4.48
CA TRP A 260 -0.43 16.47 4.11
C TRP A 260 0.32 16.01 5.38
N LEU A 261 0.38 14.68 5.55
CA LEU A 261 1.18 13.91 6.51
C LEU A 261 0.88 14.07 8.01
N TRP A 262 -0.13 13.34 8.49
CA TRP A 262 -0.22 12.93 9.90
C TRP A 262 -0.48 11.42 9.97
N TYR A 263 0.61 10.65 9.99
CA TYR A 263 0.66 9.32 10.58
C TYR A 263 1.87 9.33 11.52
N GLN A 264 1.67 8.89 12.77
CA GLN A 264 2.65 8.76 13.87
C GLN A 264 2.84 10.00 14.81
N GLY A 265 1.92 10.17 15.76
CA GLY A 265 2.27 9.92 17.17
C GLY A 265 3.08 10.91 18.02
N PHE A 266 3.18 12.21 17.73
CA PHE A 266 3.82 13.17 18.67
C PHE A 266 3.00 14.46 18.90
N ARG A 267 2.62 14.73 20.16
CA ARG A 267 1.99 15.99 20.62
C ARG A 267 2.98 16.82 21.46
N PHE A 268 2.93 18.14 21.26
CA PHE A 268 3.79 19.15 21.88
C PHE A 268 2.95 20.10 22.74
N THR A 269 3.39 20.43 23.96
CA THR A 269 2.65 21.27 24.92
C THR A 269 3.36 22.60 25.21
N SER A 270 2.64 23.72 25.29
CA SER A 270 3.11 24.99 25.84
C SER A 270 2.55 25.22 27.25
N HIS A 271 3.41 25.64 28.18
CA HIS A 271 3.06 25.99 29.57
C HIS A 271 2.97 27.52 29.70
N LEU A 272 1.81 28.04 30.11
CA LEU A 272 1.68 29.37 30.72
C LEU A 272 0.77 29.23 31.95
N ARG A 273 1.31 29.62 33.12
CA ARG A 273 0.63 29.61 34.42
C ARG A 273 -0.45 30.70 34.52
N PRO A 274 -1.43 30.55 35.44
CA PRO A 274 -2.69 31.28 35.44
C PRO A 274 -2.64 32.58 36.25
N VAL A 275 -3.41 33.59 35.83
CA VAL A 275 -3.78 34.75 36.65
C VAL A 275 -5.31 34.93 36.57
N LEU A 276 -6.00 34.40 37.60
CA LEU A 276 -7.23 34.84 38.28
C LEU A 276 -8.49 35.29 37.48
N PRO A 277 -9.70 35.28 38.09
CA PRO A 277 -10.92 34.75 37.48
C PRO A 277 -11.92 35.84 37.06
N CYS A 278 -12.67 35.59 35.98
CA CYS A 278 -13.86 36.38 35.68
C CYS A 278 -15.09 35.47 35.49
N ARG A 279 -16.00 35.65 36.45
CA ARG A 279 -17.40 35.24 36.59
C ARG A 279 -18.15 34.91 35.30
N CYS A 280 -18.87 33.78 35.37
CA CYS A 280 -20.05 33.48 34.55
C CYS A 280 -21.23 34.40 34.92
N LEU A 281 -21.96 34.89 33.92
CA LEU A 281 -23.42 35.02 33.94
C LEU A 281 -23.95 34.94 32.49
N PRO A 282 -25.20 34.47 32.29
CA PRO A 282 -25.60 33.64 31.16
C PRO A 282 -26.38 34.38 30.06
N GLU A 283 -26.46 33.68 28.92
CA GLU A 283 -27.56 33.60 27.95
C GLU A 283 -28.33 34.86 27.53
N LEU A 284 -28.19 35.19 26.25
CA LEU A 284 -29.30 35.25 25.26
C LEU A 284 -28.73 35.13 23.85
#